data_AF-A0A7V2JR35-F1
#
_entry.id   AF-A0A7V2JR35-F1
#
_cell.length_a   1.000
_cell.length_b   1.000
_cell.length_c   1.000
_cell.angle_alpha   90.00
_cell.angle_beta   90.00
_cell.angle_gamma   90.00
#
_symmetry.space_group_name_H-M   'P 1'
#
loop_
_entity.id
_entity.type
_entity.pdbx_description
1 polymer ?
#
loop_
_entity_poly.entity_id
_entity_poly.type
_entity_poly.pdbx_seq_one_letter_code
_entity_poly.pdbx_strand_id
1 'polypeptide(L)' 'MSDIKINLSEKEIPDSWYNILADIPAPMKPPLNPGTKEPIGPEDLSAIFPMALIG' A
#
# COMPACT_ATOMS: atom_id res chain seq x y z
N MET A 1 -17.08 -24.35 -23.58
CA MET A 1 -16.14 -23.24 -23.85
C MET A 1 -14.79 -23.69 -23.35
N SER A 2 -13.73 -23.56 -24.14
CA SER A 2 -12.39 -24.01 -23.78
C SER A 2 -11.72 -22.93 -22.93
N ASP A 3 -11.13 -23.30 -21.79
CA ASP A 3 -10.35 -22.36 -20.98
C ASP A 3 -9.03 -22.01 -21.70
N ILE A 4 -8.79 -20.73 -21.96
CA ILE A 4 -7.54 -20.23 -22.53
C ILE A 4 -6.64 -19.78 -21.37
N LYS A 5 -5.49 -20.43 -21.24
CA LYS A 5 -4.46 -20.07 -20.26
C LYS A 5 -3.35 -19.25 -20.92
N ILE A 6 -3.03 -18.11 -20.34
CA ILE A 6 -1.90 -17.26 -20.73
C ILE A 6 -0.90 -17.27 -19.57
N ASN A 7 0.33 -17.67 -19.84
CA ASN A 7 1.42 -17.62 -18.85
C ASN A 7 2.39 -16.53 -19.26
N LEU A 8 2.87 -15.78 -18.27
CA LEU A 8 3.99 -14.86 -18.41
C LEU A 8 5.29 -15.60 -18.04
N SER A 9 6.38 -15.26 -18.70
CA SER A 9 7.71 -15.73 -18.33
C SER A 9 8.23 -14.96 -17.11
N GLU A 10 9.23 -15.50 -16.41
CA GLU A 10 9.85 -14.80 -15.27
C GLU A 10 10.48 -13.46 -15.65
N LYS A 11 10.88 -13.29 -16.93
CA LYS A 11 11.42 -12.03 -17.46
C LYS A 11 10.37 -10.91 -17.56
N GLU A 12 9.09 -11.28 -17.51
CA GLU A 12 7.95 -10.37 -17.59
C GLU A 12 7.38 -10.05 -16.20
N ILE A 13 8.00 -10.57 -15.13
CA ILE A 13 7.60 -10.22 -13.76
C ILE A 13 7.86 -8.72 -13.55
N PRO A 14 6.84 -7.95 -13.11
CA PRO A 14 7.02 -6.54 -12.78
C PRO A 14 8.05 -6.36 -11.66
N ASP A 15 8.88 -5.33 -11.80
CA ASP A 15 9.94 -5.01 -10.83
C ASP A 15 9.49 -4.07 -9.71
N SER A 16 8.29 -3.50 -9.82
CA SER A 16 7.80 -2.41 -8.99
C SER A 16 6.33 -2.59 -8.64
N TRP A 17 5.94 -2.11 -7.45
CA TRP A 17 4.54 -1.97 -7.06
C TRP A 17 3.98 -0.65 -7.58
N TYR A 18 2.73 -0.68 -8.03
CA TYR A 18 1.99 0.52 -8.41
C TYR A 18 1.16 1.05 -7.24
N ASN A 19 1.41 2.30 -6.85
CA ASN A 19 0.67 2.97 -5.78
C ASN A 19 -0.44 3.86 -6.38
N ILE A 20 -1.68 3.37 -6.36
CA ILE A 20 -2.84 4.09 -6.90
C ILE A 20 -3.14 5.41 -6.19
N LEU A 21 -2.65 5.62 -4.96
CA LEU A 21 -2.88 6.84 -4.19
C LEU A 21 -2.36 8.11 -4.89
N ALA A 22 -1.41 7.96 -5.82
CA ALA A 22 -0.91 9.08 -6.62
C ALA A 22 -1.94 9.60 -7.64
N ASP A 23 -2.87 8.74 -8.08
CA ASP A 23 -3.77 9.00 -9.22
C ASP A 23 -5.24 9.16 -8.80
N ILE A 24 -5.56 9.06 -7.51
CA ILE A 24 -6.93 9.27 -7.04
C ILE A 24 -7.33 10.75 -7.13
N PRO A 25 -8.60 11.08 -7.45
CA PRO A 25 -9.03 12.47 -7.68
C PRO A 25 -8.87 13.42 -6.48
N ALA A 26 -8.89 12.87 -5.26
CA ALA A 26 -8.72 13.62 -4.03
C ALA A 26 -7.96 12.78 -3.00
N PRO A 27 -7.11 13.39 -2.16
CA PRO A 27 -6.38 12.66 -1.13
C PRO A 27 -7.32 11.95 -0.16
N MET A 28 -6.98 10.70 0.19
CA MET A 28 -7.66 10.01 1.29
C MET A 28 -7.34 10.69 2.62
N LYS A 29 -8.31 10.66 3.54
CA LYS A 29 -8.09 11.15 4.91
C LYS A 29 -7.02 10.29 5.60
N PRO A 30 -6.15 10.90 6.41
CA PRO A 30 -5.17 10.13 7.16
C PRO A 30 -5.87 9.21 8.17
N PRO A 31 -5.28 8.03 8.46
CA PRO A 31 -5.72 7.21 9.56
C PRO A 31 -5.57 7.96 10.89
N LEU A 32 -6.48 7.69 11.82
CA LEU A 32 -6.55 8.39 13.11
C LEU A 32 -6.13 7.47 14.25
N ASN A 33 -5.42 8.04 15.23
CA ASN A 33 -5.10 7.34 16.46
C ASN A 33 -6.41 7.03 17.21
N PRO A 34 -6.67 5.78 17.60
CA PRO A 34 -7.94 5.41 18.22
C PRO A 34 -8.18 6.10 19.58
N GLY A 35 -7.10 6.46 20.28
CA GLY A 35 -7.12 7.15 21.56
C GLY A 35 -7.26 8.67 21.43
N THR A 36 -6.41 9.33 20.64
CA THR A 36 -6.42 10.81 20.54
C THR A 36 -7.41 11.35 19.50
N LYS A 37 -7.82 10.51 18.54
CA LYS A 37 -8.61 10.91 17.34
C LYS A 37 -7.88 11.89 16.41
N GLU A 38 -6.59 12.08 16.60
CA GLU A 38 -5.75 12.89 15.72
C GLU A 38 -5.08 12.02 14.65
N PRO A 39 -4.61 12.59 13.52
CA PRO A 39 -3.84 11.85 12.52
C PRO A 39 -2.62 11.15 13.13
N ILE A 40 -2.39 9.89 12.75
CA ILE A 40 -1.26 9.11 13.28
C ILE A 40 0.07 9.52 12.64
N GLY A 41 1.14 9.44 13.43
CA GLY A 41 2.53 9.49 12.97
C GLY A 41 3.19 8.10 12.90
N PRO A 42 4.41 8.00 12.35
CA PRO A 42 5.19 6.75 12.32
C PRO A 42 5.41 6.14 13.72
N GLU A 43 5.64 6.98 14.73
CA GLU A 43 5.86 6.58 16.11
C GLU A 43 4.69 5.78 16.69
N ASP A 44 3.44 6.12 16.33
CA ASP A 44 2.23 5.42 16.75
C ASP A 44 2.18 3.97 16.23
N LEU A 45 2.85 3.68 15.12
CA LEU A 45 2.83 2.42 14.41
C LEU A 45 4.07 1.55 14.63
N SER A 46 5.14 2.14 15.17
CA SER A 46 6.47 1.52 15.32
C SER A 46 6.51 0.23 16.13
N ALA A 47 5.53 0.01 17.03
CA ALA A 47 5.41 -1.21 17.81
C ALA A 47 4.96 -2.44 16.98
N ILE A 48 4.32 -2.21 15.83
CA ILE A 48 3.66 -3.25 15.02
C ILE A 48 4.33 -3.38 13.65
N PHE A 49 4.81 -2.26 13.09
CA PHE A 49 5.36 -2.21 11.74
C PHE A 49 6.86 -1.90 11.71
N PRO A 50 7.63 -2.52 10.80
CA PRO A 50 9.00 -2.12 10.53
C PRO A 50 9.09 -0.68 10.00
N MET A 51 10.18 0.02 10.31
CA MET A 51 10.41 1.40 9.84
C MET A 51 10.32 1.57 8.32
N ALA A 52 10.69 0.55 7.54
CA ALA A 52 10.58 0.58 6.07
C ALA A 52 9.14 0.73 5.54
N LEU A 53 8.12 0.47 6.38
CA LEU A 53 6.71 0.62 6.01
C LEU A 53 6.07 1.92 6.53
N ILE A 54 6.73 2.64 7.44
CA ILE A 54 6.13 3.75 8.18
C ILE A 54 6.98 5.03 8.19
N GLY A 55 8.24 4.98 7.73
CA GLY A 55 9.17 6.12 7.70
C GLY A 55 9.22 6.87 6.38
#